data_AF-A0A0B0NJL3-F1
#
_entry.id   AF-A0A0B0NJL3-F1
#
_cell.length_a   1.000
_cell.length_b   1.000
_cell.length_c   1.000
_cell.angle_alpha   90.00
_cell.angle_beta   90.00
_cell.angle_gamma   90.00
#
_symmetry.space_group_name_H-M   'P 1'
#
loop_
_entity.id
_entity.type
_entity.pdbx_description
1 polymer ?
#
loop_
_entity_poly.entity_id
_entity_poly.type
_entity_poly.pdbx_seq_one_letter_code
_entity_poly.pdbx_strand_id
1 'polypeptide(L)'
;MLGKEIAEKTKELRQLRGEELQGLDLEELKHLEKLLEGGLNRVTQTKDELFFKEISILKRKEVELMEENQQLKEKMGNSPHVVQPTVAQQGLGQPSECNGHAWRSYSSDISLRLGLPYPN
;
A
#
# COMPACT_ATOMS: atom_id res chain seq x y z
N MET A 1 25.40 -15.83 32.68
CA MET A 1 25.41 -14.39 32.32
C MET A 1 24.45 -14.13 31.17
N LEU A 2 24.69 -14.69 29.98
CA LEU A 2 23.81 -14.57 28.79
C LEU A 2 22.33 -14.90 29.02
N GLY A 3 22.01 -16.00 29.71
CA GLY A 3 20.62 -16.39 29.95
C GLY A 3 19.81 -15.37 30.76
N LYS A 4 20.47 -14.61 31.65
CA LYS A 4 19.82 -13.55 32.44
C LYS A 4 19.49 -12.35 31.55
N GLU A 5 20.44 -11.94 30.71
CA GLU A 5 20.26 -10.84 29.75
C GLU A 5 19.14 -11.13 28.75
N ILE A 6 19.08 -12.37 28.23
CA ILE A 6 17.99 -12.79 27.33
C ILE A 6 16.64 -12.71 28.03
N ALA A 7 16.55 -13.16 29.29
CA ALA A 7 15.30 -13.10 30.06
C ALA A 7 14.85 -11.65 30.31
N GLU A 8 15.79 -10.75 30.65
CA GLU A 8 15.53 -9.32 30.82
C GLU A 8 15.05 -8.68 29.52
N LYS A 9 15.75 -8.89 28.39
CA LYS A 9 15.32 -8.37 27.08
C LYS A 9 13.98 -8.93 26.62
N THR A 10 13.72 -10.20 26.90
CA THR A 10 12.42 -10.80 26.58
C THR A 10 11.29 -10.14 27.38
N LYS A 11 11.53 -9.83 28.65
CA LYS A 11 10.58 -9.09 29.50
C LYS A 11 10.36 -7.67 28.98
N GLU A 12 11.42 -6.93 28.67
CA GLU A 12 11.31 -5.58 28.07
C GLU A 12 10.45 -5.60 26.80
N LEU A 13 10.64 -6.60 25.92
CA LEU A 13 9.84 -6.76 24.71
C LEU A 13 8.37 -7.07 24.99
N ARG A 14 8.06 -7.84 26.05
CA ARG A 14 6.68 -8.09 26.50
C ARG A 14 6.03 -6.80 27.00
N GLN A 15 6.77 -6.01 27.78
CA GLN A 15 6.30 -4.70 28.26
C GLN A 15 6.02 -3.75 27.11
N LEU A 16 6.90 -3.66 26.10
CA LEU A 16 6.65 -2.88 24.89
C LEU A 16 5.40 -3.33 24.11
N ARG A 17 4.94 -4.57 24.28
CA ARG A 17 3.67 -5.05 23.71
C ARG A 17 2.45 -4.78 24.60
N GLY A 18 2.63 -4.17 25.75
CA GLY A 18 1.58 -3.92 26.73
C GLY A 18 1.31 -5.10 27.68
N GLU A 19 2.21 -6.08 27.72
CA GLU A 19 2.14 -7.24 28.61
C GLU A 19 2.96 -6.99 29.89
N GLU A 20 2.65 -7.65 31.01
CA GLU A 20 3.43 -7.58 32.26
C GLU A 20 3.74 -6.14 32.75
N LEU A 21 2.78 -5.23 32.61
CA LEU A 21 2.90 -3.84 33.06
C LEU A 21 2.70 -3.68 34.58
N GLN A 22 2.20 -4.73 35.25
CA GLN A 22 2.01 -4.72 36.69
C GLN A 22 3.37 -4.56 37.40
N GLY A 23 3.46 -3.61 38.31
CA GLY A 23 4.69 -3.32 39.05
C GLY A 23 5.60 -2.29 38.40
N LEU A 24 5.24 -1.76 37.23
CA LEU A 24 5.84 -0.53 36.71
C LEU A 24 5.22 0.69 37.41
N ASP A 25 6.05 1.68 37.70
CA ASP A 25 5.57 2.98 38.18
C ASP A 25 5.13 3.90 37.02
N LEU A 26 4.57 5.05 37.38
CA LEU A 26 4.06 6.02 36.39
C LEU A 26 5.17 6.54 35.45
N GLU A 27 6.39 6.69 35.95
CA GLU A 27 7.49 7.25 35.17
C GLU A 27 8.03 6.20 34.18
N GLU A 28 8.11 4.94 34.61
CA GLU A 28 8.45 3.80 33.76
C GLU A 28 7.41 3.59 32.65
N LEU A 29 6.11 3.71 32.98
CA LEU A 29 5.03 3.64 31.98
C LEU A 29 5.11 4.78 30.96
N LYS A 30 5.34 6.02 31.40
CA LYS A 30 5.56 7.16 30.49
C LYS A 30 6.78 6.98 29.61
N HIS A 31 7.85 6.41 30.15
CA HIS A 31 9.05 6.10 29.37
C HIS A 31 8.72 5.10 28.25
N LEU A 32 7.97 4.04 28.58
CA LEU A 32 7.52 3.05 27.62
C LEU A 32 6.65 3.67 26.51
N GLU A 33 5.68 4.52 26.87
CA GLU A 33 4.84 5.24 25.93
C GLU A 33 5.67 6.10 24.98
N LYS A 34 6.63 6.87 25.49
CA LYS A 34 7.51 7.72 24.68
C LYS A 34 8.36 6.92 23.70
N LEU A 35 8.86 5.75 24.12
CA LEU A 35 9.61 4.85 23.23
C LEU A 35 8.71 4.31 22.11
N LEU A 36 7.49 3.90 22.44
CA LEU A 36 6.52 3.39 21.47
C LEU A 36 6.08 4.48 20.49
N GLU A 37 5.79 5.67 20.97
CA GLU A 37 5.43 6.83 20.15
C GLU A 37 6.56 7.19 19.18
N GLY A 38 7.80 7.28 19.66
CA GLY A 38 8.96 7.54 18.82
C GLY A 38 9.21 6.45 17.78
N GLY A 39 9.06 5.18 18.18
CA GLY A 39 9.18 4.02 17.29
C GLY A 39 8.10 4.02 16.20
N LEU A 40 6.84 4.25 16.58
CA LEU A 40 5.71 4.33 15.67
C LEU A 40 5.88 5.49 14.68
N ASN A 41 6.25 6.68 15.17
CA ASN A 41 6.50 7.84 14.31
C ASN A 41 7.55 7.53 13.22
N ARG A 42 8.67 6.90 13.60
CA ARG A 42 9.71 6.49 12.64
C ARG A 42 9.20 5.50 11.61
N VAL A 43 8.42 4.50 12.04
CA VAL A 43 7.83 3.50 11.13
C VAL A 43 6.86 4.16 10.16
N THR A 44 5.98 5.03 10.64
CA THR A 44 5.02 5.76 9.82
C THR A 44 5.73 6.66 8.81
N GLN A 45 6.69 7.49 9.24
CA GLN A 45 7.48 8.34 8.36
C GLN A 45 8.18 7.53 7.26
N THR A 46 8.82 6.42 7.63
CA THR A 46 9.49 5.55 6.64
C THR A 46 8.51 4.98 5.62
N LYS A 47 7.32 4.55 6.06
CA LYS A 47 6.27 4.05 5.15
C LYS A 47 5.76 5.14 4.23
N ASP A 48 5.51 6.33 4.77
CA ASP A 48 5.02 7.47 3.99
C ASP A 48 6.03 7.87 2.91
N GLU A 49 7.32 7.96 3.25
CA GLU A 49 8.40 8.23 2.29
C GLU A 49 8.42 7.22 1.14
N LEU A 50 8.28 5.93 1.46
CA LEU A 50 8.23 4.86 0.44
C LEU A 50 7.00 5.00 -0.45
N PHE A 51 5.82 5.27 0.13
CA PHE A 51 4.60 5.47 -0.66
C PHE A 51 4.68 6.70 -1.55
N PHE A 52 5.15 7.84 -1.04
CA PHE A 52 5.31 9.06 -1.85
C PHE A 52 6.30 8.87 -2.99
N LYS A 53 7.39 8.13 -2.75
CA LYS A 53 8.34 7.77 -3.80
C LYS A 53 7.67 6.93 -4.89
N GLU A 54 6.94 5.90 -4.52
CA GLU A 54 6.26 5.02 -5.49
C GLU A 54 5.19 5.78 -6.28
N ILE A 55 4.36 6.58 -5.61
CA ILE A 55 3.36 7.45 -6.26
C ILE A 55 4.03 8.38 -7.27
N SER A 56 5.17 8.98 -6.90
CA SER A 56 5.91 9.88 -7.80
C SER A 56 6.46 9.17 -9.03
N ILE A 57 6.95 7.93 -8.87
CA ILE A 57 7.41 7.11 -9.99
C ILE A 57 6.25 6.77 -10.91
N LEU A 58 5.11 6.34 -10.36
CA LEU A 58 3.93 5.97 -11.15
C LEU A 58 3.36 7.17 -11.91
N LYS A 59 3.26 8.34 -11.29
CA LYS A 59 2.82 9.57 -11.96
C LYS A 59 3.73 9.97 -13.12
N ARG A 60 5.05 9.79 -12.99
CA ARG A 60 5.97 10.07 -14.10
C ARG A 60 5.73 9.11 -15.26
N LYS A 61 5.60 7.82 -14.98
CA LYS A 61 5.30 6.80 -16.00
C LYS A 61 3.97 7.04 -16.69
N GLU A 62 2.95 7.49 -15.96
CA GLU A 62 1.65 7.86 -16.53
C GLU A 62 1.82 8.95 -17.60
N VAL A 63 2.56 10.02 -17.29
CA VAL A 63 2.82 11.11 -18.24
C VAL A 63 3.60 10.61 -19.47
N GLU A 64 4.70 9.87 -19.26
CA GLU A 64 5.52 9.31 -20.34
C GLU A 64 4.67 8.43 -21.29
N LEU A 65 3.84 7.54 -20.73
CA LEU A 65 2.97 6.68 -21.51
C LEU A 65 1.87 7.45 -22.25
N MET A 66 1.30 8.50 -21.64
CA MET A 66 0.32 9.35 -22.31
C MET A 66 0.93 10.08 -23.51
N GLU A 67 2.15 10.60 -23.38
CA GLU A 67 2.88 11.25 -24.45
C GLU A 67 3.21 10.27 -25.59
N GLU A 68 3.74 9.08 -25.27
CA GLU A 68 4.03 8.04 -26.26
C GLU A 68 2.75 7.58 -26.99
N ASN A 69 1.66 7.36 -26.25
CA ASN A 69 0.38 6.96 -26.83
C ASN A 69 -0.18 8.03 -27.79
N GLN A 70 -0.04 9.31 -27.43
CA GLN A 70 -0.43 10.43 -28.29
C GLN A 70 0.40 10.47 -29.58
N GLN A 71 1.73 10.34 -29.48
CA GLN A 71 2.60 10.30 -30.65
C GLN A 71 2.29 9.11 -31.58
N LEU A 72 1.97 7.95 -31.02
CA LEU A 72 1.58 6.77 -31.81
C LEU A 72 0.24 6.98 -32.53
N LYS A 73 -0.75 7.59 -31.87
CA LYS A 73 -2.03 7.96 -32.49
C LYS A 73 -1.84 8.92 -33.67
N GLU A 74 -0.98 9.92 -33.52
CA GLU A 74 -0.64 10.86 -34.60
C GLU A 74 0.05 10.17 -35.77
N LYS A 75 1.03 9.30 -35.50
CA LYS A 75 1.72 8.51 -36.55
C LYS A 75 0.76 7.57 -37.29
N MET A 76 -0.20 6.97 -36.59
CA MET A 76 -1.21 6.11 -37.20
C MET A 76 -2.21 6.92 -38.05
N GLY A 77 -2.65 8.08 -37.56
CA GLY A 77 -3.51 9.01 -38.30
C GLY A 77 -2.85 9.62 -39.54
N ASN A 78 -1.52 9.76 -39.53
CA ASN A 78 -0.73 10.28 -40.64
C ASN A 78 -0.25 9.19 -41.62
N SER A 79 -0.63 7.92 -41.42
CA SER A 79 -0.34 6.86 -42.39
C SER A 79 -1.32 6.93 -43.57
N PRO A 80 -0.86 7.05 -44.83
CA PRO A 80 -1.75 6.89 -45.96
C PRO A 80 -2.09 5.39 -46.10
N HIS A 81 -3.35 5.06 -45.79
CA HIS A 81 -4.08 3.86 -46.21
C HIS A 81 -3.91 2.58 -45.37
N VAL A 82 -4.86 2.35 -44.45
CA VAL A 82 -5.61 1.08 -44.38
C VAL A 82 -7.09 1.43 -44.21
N VAL A 83 -7.86 1.14 -45.26
CA VAL A 83 -9.31 1.27 -45.35
C VAL A 83 -9.98 0.28 -44.38
N GLN A 84 -11.01 0.70 -43.63
CA GLN A 84 -12.23 -0.09 -43.36
C GLN A 84 -13.29 0.69 -42.53
N PRO A 85 -14.57 0.28 -42.55
CA PRO A 85 -15.64 1.05 -43.17
C PRO A 85 -16.46 1.86 -42.18
N THR A 86 -17.03 2.95 -42.69
CA THR A 86 -18.18 3.67 -42.13
C THR A 86 -19.34 2.72 -41.85
N VAL A 87 -19.75 2.59 -40.58
CA VAL A 87 -21.12 2.25 -40.22
C VAL A 87 -21.77 3.49 -39.61
N ALA A 88 -22.60 4.15 -40.41
CA ALA A 88 -23.51 5.17 -39.96
C ALA A 88 -24.64 4.50 -39.16
N GLN A 89 -24.91 4.98 -37.95
CA GLN A 89 -26.25 4.89 -37.39
C GLN A 89 -26.55 6.15 -36.56
N GLN A 90 -27.48 6.93 -37.08
CA GLN A 90 -28.09 8.09 -36.43
C GLN A 90 -29.05 7.58 -35.34
N GLY A 91 -29.09 8.21 -34.17
CA GLY A 91 -30.10 7.92 -33.15
C GLY A 91 -29.84 8.60 -31.80
N LEU A 92 -30.61 9.67 -31.56
CA LEU A 92 -30.98 10.35 -30.31
C LEU A 92 -30.51 9.75 -28.96
N GLY A 93 -30.01 10.64 -28.08
CA GLY A 93 -29.25 10.29 -26.88
C GLY A 93 -30.00 9.79 -25.66
N GLN A 94 -29.21 9.30 -24.69
CA GLN A 94 -29.43 9.23 -23.24
C GLN A 94 -28.14 8.75 -22.55
N PRO A 95 -27.83 9.17 -21.30
CA PRO A 95 -26.66 8.68 -20.57
C PRO A 95 -27.00 7.34 -19.92
N SER A 96 -26.35 6.25 -20.36
CA SER A 96 -26.53 4.94 -19.73
C SER A 96 -25.65 4.84 -18.49
N GLU A 97 -26.30 4.81 -17.33
CA GLU A 97 -25.75 4.35 -16.06
C GLU A 97 -25.21 2.92 -16.24
N CYS A 98 -23.89 2.75 -16.16
CA CYS A 98 -23.30 1.41 -16.05
C CYS A 98 -23.36 0.95 -14.60
N ASN A 99 -24.50 0.39 -14.24
CA ASN A 99 -24.67 -0.41 -13.04
C ASN A 99 -24.11 -1.83 -13.31
N GLY A 100 -23.10 -2.24 -12.52
CA GLY A 100 -22.85 -3.63 -12.19
C GLY A 100 -21.94 -4.46 -13.11
N HIS A 101 -20.61 -4.33 -12.94
CA HIS A 101 -19.71 -5.48 -13.06
C HIS A 101 -19.05 -5.75 -11.70
N ALA A 102 -19.39 -6.91 -11.15
CA ALA A 102 -18.97 -7.39 -9.85
C ALA A 102 -17.44 -7.61 -9.79
N TRP A 103 -16.72 -6.73 -9.10
CA TRP A 103 -15.31 -6.95 -8.73
C TRP A 103 -15.16 -7.60 -7.34
N ARG A 104 -16.17 -8.34 -6.88
CA ARG A 104 -15.98 -9.30 -5.79
C ARG A 104 -15.57 -10.64 -6.38
N SER A 105 -14.29 -10.79 -6.74
CA SER A 105 -13.52 -12.03 -6.47
C SER A 105 -12.07 -11.94 -6.98
N TYR A 106 -11.29 -10.99 -6.46
CA TYR A 106 -9.89 -11.30 -6.23
C TYR A 106 -9.62 -11.03 -4.76
N SER A 107 -9.67 -12.12 -4.01
CA SER A 107 -9.20 -12.22 -2.64
C SER A 107 -7.74 -11.80 -2.63
N SER A 108 -7.46 -10.52 -2.38
CA SER A 108 -6.11 -10.08 -2.05
C SER A 108 -5.92 -10.34 -0.57
N ASP A 109 -5.48 -11.57 -0.28
CA ASP A 109 -4.90 -11.94 0.99
C ASP A 109 -3.61 -11.14 1.23
N ILE A 110 -3.74 -9.88 1.67
CA ILE A 110 -2.69 -9.19 2.42
C ILE A 110 -2.78 -9.63 3.89
N SER A 111 -2.66 -10.93 4.10
CA SER A 111 -2.47 -11.50 5.44
C SER A 111 -1.02 -11.28 5.84
N LEU A 112 -0.77 -10.38 6.80
CA LEU A 112 0.50 -10.34 7.52
C LEU A 112 0.60 -11.62 8.35
N ARG A 113 1.33 -12.64 7.84
CA ARG A 113 1.72 -13.79 8.63
C ARG A 113 2.67 -13.32 9.75
N LEU A 114 2.10 -12.98 10.92
CA LEU A 114 2.86 -12.99 12.16
C LEU A 114 3.32 -14.44 12.38
N GLY A 115 4.63 -14.66 12.28
CA GLY A 115 5.25 -15.95 12.49
C GLY A 115 4.96 -16.45 13.90
N LEU A 116 3.95 -17.30 14.04
CA LEU A 116 3.80 -18.20 15.16
C LEU A 116 4.37 -19.56 14.74
N PRO A 117 5.22 -20.19 15.56
CA PRO A 117 5.64 -21.56 15.32
C PRO A 117 4.43 -22.49 15.49
N TYR A 118 4.31 -23.48 14.60
CA TYR A 118 3.26 -24.51 14.68
C TYR A 118 3.40 -25.32 15.98
N PRO A 119 2.29 -25.63 16.69
CA PRO A 119 2.31 -26.62 17.76
C PRO A 119 2.45 -28.04 17.16
N ASN A 120 3.15 -28.91 17.89
CA ASN A 120 3.36 -30.32 17.55
C ASN A 120 2.06 -31.14 17.58
#